data_AF-A0A8J7WQ20-F1
#
_entry.id   AF-A0A8J7WQ20-F1
#
_cell.length_a   1.000
_cell.length_b   1.000
_cell.length_c   1.000
_cell.angle_alpha   90.00
_cell.angle_beta   90.00
_cell.angle_gamma   90.00
#
_symmetry.space_group_name_H-M   'P 1'
#
loop_
_entity.id
_entity.type
_entity.pdbx_description
1 polymer ?
#
loop_
_entity_poly.entity_id
_entity_poly.type
_entity_poly.pdbx_seq_one_letter_code
_entity_poly.pdbx_strand_id
1 'polypeptide(L)'
;MQISESALADAGRRYFSAADAQTWVGLLRPALSLRALAPDESEVVAYLGGEPLLPADVEWPVWEGHGPLSFVGAVDCGQVPVDELDIPLPRAGQLVFFYFDGLGDSAVVYSDADSVVHGTRLLYVPQDADVSPRTAPEGVTPFPRLLLTGEVIATAPDNTHAALIAAFGDPEDPAGYCDYPVTDPGDNGFWEALTAYRGEHAPHHQIGGYALPVQGPVEPEGAQALLPDPGEQADAARNELASQLAVLAQFDSDARSGMSWGDAGRLYWMTRREDLAAGRFDQATFTWQCE
;
A
#
# COMPACT_ATOMS: atom_id res chain seq x y z
N MET A 1 -4.42 8.15 17.31
CA MET A 1 -4.97 6.98 18.05
C MET A 1 -3.83 6.17 18.66
N GLN A 2 -3.94 5.63 19.88
CA GLN A 2 -2.94 4.66 20.36
C GLN A 2 -3.21 3.31 19.70
N ILE A 3 -2.28 2.80 18.88
CA ILE A 3 -2.40 1.50 18.18
C ILE A 3 -2.70 0.35 19.15
N SER A 4 -2.23 0.45 20.39
CA SER A 4 -2.52 -0.51 21.47
C SER A 4 -3.98 -0.54 21.90
N GLU A 5 -4.80 0.44 21.57
CA GLU A 5 -6.24 0.48 21.93
C GLU A 5 -7.15 0.17 20.73
N SER A 6 -6.56 -0.31 19.61
CA SER A 6 -7.31 -0.66 18.41
C SER A 6 -8.13 -1.95 18.58
N ALA A 7 -9.16 -2.14 17.75
CA ALA A 7 -9.92 -3.38 17.68
C ALA A 7 -9.03 -4.61 17.40
N LEU A 8 -7.94 -4.43 16.63
CA LEU A 8 -6.95 -5.48 16.41
C LEU A 8 -6.18 -5.84 17.68
N ALA A 9 -5.78 -4.85 18.47
CA ALA A 9 -5.13 -5.07 19.75
C ALA A 9 -6.06 -5.79 20.73
N ASP A 10 -7.33 -5.37 20.77
CA ASP A 10 -8.36 -6.00 21.61
C ASP A 10 -8.65 -7.43 21.18
N ALA A 11 -8.67 -7.72 19.88
CA ALA A 11 -8.78 -9.09 19.38
C ALA A 11 -7.62 -9.96 19.89
N GLY A 12 -6.37 -9.48 19.80
CA GLY A 12 -5.22 -10.20 20.34
C GLY A 12 -5.35 -10.47 21.85
N ARG A 13 -5.73 -9.46 22.66
CA ARG A 13 -5.94 -9.64 24.11
C ARG A 13 -7.07 -10.61 24.45
N ARG A 14 -8.11 -10.65 23.62
CA ARG A 14 -9.27 -11.51 23.84
C ARG A 14 -8.99 -12.96 23.55
N TYR A 15 -8.24 -13.24 22.49
CA TYR A 15 -8.11 -14.60 21.97
C TYR A 15 -6.73 -15.24 22.18
N PHE A 16 -5.70 -14.47 22.50
CA PHE A 16 -4.36 -14.99 22.74
C PHE A 16 -4.01 -15.09 24.24
N SER A 17 -2.96 -15.85 24.56
CA SER A 17 -2.36 -15.80 25.89
C SER A 17 -1.84 -14.39 26.19
N ALA A 18 -1.62 -14.03 27.46
CA ALA A 18 -1.15 -12.69 27.80
C ALA A 18 0.22 -12.35 27.14
N ALA A 19 1.10 -13.34 26.99
CA ALA A 19 2.40 -13.17 26.32
C ALA A 19 2.20 -12.97 24.81
N ASP A 20 1.41 -13.82 24.17
CA ASP A 20 1.15 -13.75 22.73
C ASP A 20 0.36 -12.50 22.34
N ALA A 21 -0.56 -12.03 23.19
CA ALA A 21 -1.25 -10.77 23.01
C ALA A 21 -0.28 -9.58 23.04
N GLN A 22 0.74 -9.61 23.92
CA GLN A 22 1.77 -8.58 23.95
C GLN A 22 2.61 -8.61 22.67
N THR A 23 3.01 -9.81 22.21
CA THR A 23 3.71 -10.00 20.93
C THR A 23 2.90 -9.48 19.76
N TRP A 24 1.62 -9.85 19.67
CA TRP A 24 0.69 -9.40 18.62
C TRP A 24 0.54 -7.87 18.60
N VAL A 25 0.27 -7.25 19.75
CA VAL A 25 0.15 -5.79 19.83
C VAL A 25 1.45 -5.10 19.42
N GLY A 26 2.61 -5.70 19.73
CA GLY A 26 3.91 -5.21 19.32
C GLY A 26 4.18 -5.31 17.82
N LEU A 27 3.45 -6.17 17.09
CA LEU A 27 3.53 -6.25 15.63
C LEU A 27 2.70 -5.18 14.94
N LEU A 28 1.63 -4.67 15.54
CA LEU A 28 0.71 -3.74 14.86
C LEU A 28 1.41 -2.45 14.42
N ARG A 29 1.09 -1.99 13.20
CA ARG A 29 1.65 -0.77 12.61
C ARG A 29 0.56 0.24 12.28
N PRO A 30 0.78 1.54 12.51
CA PRO A 30 -0.15 2.59 12.11
C PRO A 30 -0.19 2.74 10.58
N ALA A 31 -1.37 2.90 10.02
CA ALA A 31 -1.59 3.37 8.65
C ALA A 31 -2.62 4.50 8.67
N LEU A 32 -2.58 5.37 7.66
CA LEU A 32 -3.69 6.25 7.36
C LEU A 32 -4.62 5.52 6.38
N SER A 33 -5.77 5.03 6.87
CA SER A 33 -6.83 4.53 6.00
C SER A 33 -7.50 5.70 5.30
N LEU A 34 -7.71 5.59 4.00
CA LEU A 34 -8.34 6.60 3.17
C LEU A 34 -9.73 6.15 2.75
N ARG A 35 -10.72 7.01 2.95
CA ARG A 35 -12.11 6.76 2.55
C ARG A 35 -12.68 7.94 1.81
N ALA A 36 -13.73 7.68 1.02
CA ALA A 36 -14.48 8.73 0.35
C ALA A 36 -14.91 9.82 1.36
N LEU A 37 -14.66 11.07 0.98
CA LEU A 37 -15.09 12.24 1.73
C LEU A 37 -16.62 12.29 1.77
N ALA A 38 -17.21 12.37 2.97
CA ALA A 38 -18.65 12.54 3.13
C ALA A 38 -19.07 13.99 2.80
N PRO A 39 -20.33 14.24 2.40
CA PRO A 39 -20.78 15.58 1.99
C PRO A 39 -20.66 16.68 3.06
N ASP A 40 -20.61 16.31 4.33
CA ASP A 40 -20.48 17.21 5.49
C ASP A 40 -19.03 17.40 5.97
N GLU A 41 -18.07 16.73 5.34
CA GLU A 41 -16.65 16.84 5.63
C GLU A 41 -15.96 17.78 4.63
N SER A 42 -14.88 18.43 5.09
CA SER A 42 -14.09 19.34 4.26
C SER A 42 -12.59 19.02 4.21
N GLU A 43 -12.13 18.09 5.04
CA GLU A 43 -10.72 17.73 5.14
C GLU A 43 -10.37 16.70 4.07
N VAL A 44 -9.70 17.16 3.01
CA VAL A 44 -9.24 16.32 1.90
C VAL A 44 -7.78 16.01 2.10
N VAL A 45 -7.47 14.73 2.28
CA VAL A 45 -6.09 14.22 2.41
C VAL A 45 -5.55 13.78 1.06
N ALA A 46 -6.41 13.18 0.24
CA ALA A 46 -6.03 12.60 -1.04
C ALA A 46 -7.17 12.70 -2.05
N TYR A 47 -6.87 12.47 -3.32
CA TYR A 47 -7.89 12.23 -4.33
C TYR A 47 -7.44 11.16 -5.32
N LEU A 48 -8.40 10.39 -5.81
CA LEU A 48 -8.21 9.43 -6.90
C LEU A 48 -8.75 10.03 -8.19
N GLY A 49 -8.14 9.67 -9.32
CA GLY A 49 -8.61 10.01 -10.66
C GLY A 49 -8.75 11.52 -10.94
N GLY A 50 -9.33 11.82 -12.10
CA GLY A 50 -9.42 13.17 -12.64
C GLY A 50 -8.09 13.68 -13.17
N GLU A 51 -7.87 14.99 -13.05
CA GLU A 51 -6.65 15.64 -13.52
C GLU A 51 -5.64 15.80 -12.37
N PRO A 52 -4.40 15.29 -12.51
CA PRO A 52 -3.35 15.55 -11.54
C PRO A 52 -2.95 17.04 -11.58
N LEU A 53 -2.54 17.56 -10.43
CA LEU A 53 -1.92 18.87 -10.33
C LEU A 53 -0.42 18.70 -10.54
N LEU A 54 0.10 19.20 -11.67
CA LEU A 54 1.51 19.03 -12.03
C LEU A 54 2.16 20.37 -12.36
N PRO A 55 3.45 20.54 -12.00
CA PRO A 55 4.27 21.64 -12.51
C PRO A 55 4.33 21.66 -14.04
N ALA A 56 4.55 22.83 -14.64
CA ALA A 56 4.56 22.99 -16.09
C ALA A 56 5.70 22.26 -16.80
N ASP A 57 6.82 22.05 -16.11
CA ASP A 57 8.04 21.38 -16.59
C ASP A 57 8.05 19.87 -16.36
N VAL A 58 7.05 19.33 -15.64
CA VAL A 58 6.88 17.89 -15.47
C VAL A 58 6.09 17.34 -16.65
N GLU A 59 6.73 16.51 -17.46
CA GLU A 59 6.08 15.79 -18.56
C GLU A 59 5.11 14.73 -18.03
N TRP A 60 4.05 14.45 -18.80
CA TRP A 60 3.17 13.34 -18.47
C TRP A 60 3.96 12.03 -18.54
N PRO A 61 3.87 11.14 -17.54
CA PRO A 61 4.70 9.97 -17.57
C PRO A 61 4.29 8.95 -18.63
N VAL A 62 5.27 8.38 -19.33
CA VAL A 62 5.09 7.46 -20.46
C VAL A 62 5.96 6.23 -20.28
N TRP A 63 5.41 5.07 -20.66
CA TRP A 63 6.18 3.86 -20.91
C TRP A 63 6.46 3.77 -22.41
N GLU A 64 7.72 3.95 -22.79
CA GLU A 64 8.15 3.91 -24.19
C GLU A 64 7.69 2.60 -24.87
N GLY A 65 7.10 2.74 -26.07
CA GLY A 65 6.51 1.63 -26.82
C GLY A 65 5.11 1.17 -26.37
N HIS A 66 4.64 1.59 -25.19
CA HIS A 66 3.34 1.16 -24.63
C HIS A 66 2.34 2.32 -24.53
N GLY A 67 2.81 3.50 -24.15
CA GLY A 67 2.01 4.72 -24.10
C GLY A 67 2.03 5.45 -22.75
N PRO A 68 1.23 6.51 -22.63
CA PRO A 68 1.09 7.27 -21.39
C PRO A 68 0.51 6.41 -20.25
N LEU A 69 0.98 6.66 -19.03
CA LEU A 69 0.46 6.01 -17.83
C LEU A 69 -0.85 6.68 -17.39
N SER A 70 -1.71 5.92 -16.73
CA SER A 70 -2.94 6.42 -16.10
C SER A 70 -2.64 7.03 -14.74
N PHE A 71 -3.27 8.18 -14.47
CA PHE A 71 -3.20 8.83 -13.18
C PHE A 71 -4.07 8.08 -12.16
N VAL A 72 -3.45 7.57 -11.09
CA VAL A 72 -4.15 6.85 -10.03
C VAL A 72 -4.69 7.83 -8.99
N GLY A 73 -3.79 8.56 -8.34
CA GLY A 73 -4.22 9.47 -7.28
C GLY A 73 -3.08 10.33 -6.77
N ALA A 74 -3.43 11.25 -5.88
CA ALA A 74 -2.46 12.10 -5.22
C ALA A 74 -2.79 12.28 -3.74
N VAL A 75 -1.76 12.42 -2.93
CA VAL A 75 -1.83 12.53 -1.46
C VAL A 75 -1.12 13.80 -1.04
N ASP A 76 -1.82 14.69 -0.34
CA ASP A 76 -1.23 15.89 0.25
C ASP A 76 -0.52 15.51 1.56
N CYS A 77 0.81 15.50 1.53
CA CYS A 77 1.64 15.20 2.68
C CYS A 77 1.41 16.16 3.86
N GLY A 78 0.93 17.38 3.61
CA GLY A 78 0.59 18.35 4.64
C GLY A 78 -0.69 18.03 5.41
N GLN A 79 -1.53 17.12 4.89
CA GLN A 79 -2.75 16.64 5.54
C GLN A 79 -2.57 15.24 6.16
N VAL A 80 -1.43 14.59 5.92
CA VAL A 80 -1.12 13.30 6.54
C VAL A 80 -0.62 13.51 7.96
N PRO A 81 -1.12 12.79 8.98
CA PRO A 81 -0.61 12.84 10.34
C PRO A 81 0.73 12.07 10.44
N VAL A 82 1.79 12.62 9.83
CA VAL A 82 3.07 11.93 9.64
C VAL A 82 3.72 11.46 10.95
N ASP A 83 3.46 12.16 12.07
CA ASP A 83 3.99 11.82 13.39
C ASP A 83 3.28 10.61 14.03
N GLU A 84 2.13 10.20 13.50
CA GLU A 84 1.40 9.00 13.92
C GLU A 84 1.72 7.77 13.06
N LEU A 85 2.40 7.95 11.91
CA LEU A 85 2.80 6.85 11.03
C LEU A 85 4.22 6.37 11.33
N ASP A 86 4.54 5.15 10.91
CA ASP A 86 5.86 4.52 11.12
C ASP A 86 6.77 4.59 9.88
N ILE A 87 6.43 5.49 8.95
CA ILE A 87 7.20 5.80 7.75
C ILE A 87 7.50 7.32 7.71
N PRO A 88 8.72 7.72 7.30
CA PRO A 88 9.09 9.14 7.28
C PRO A 88 8.60 9.82 6.00
N LEU A 89 7.39 10.39 6.03
CA LEU A 89 6.86 11.16 4.91
C LEU A 89 7.27 12.64 4.96
N PRO A 90 7.30 13.34 3.82
CA PRO A 90 7.35 14.80 3.81
C PRO A 90 6.25 15.40 4.68
N ARG A 91 6.49 16.59 5.25
CA ARG A 91 5.47 17.34 6.00
C ARG A 91 4.60 18.24 5.14
N ALA A 92 4.91 18.33 3.85
CA ALA A 92 4.25 19.20 2.90
C ALA A 92 4.54 18.71 1.47
N GLY A 93 3.83 19.26 0.50
CA GLY A 93 3.90 18.83 -0.89
C GLY A 93 2.96 17.65 -1.15
N GLN A 94 3.03 17.10 -2.36
CA GLN A 94 2.11 16.09 -2.82
C GLN A 94 2.86 14.90 -3.41
N LEU A 95 2.43 13.69 -3.05
CA LEU A 95 2.81 12.46 -3.75
C LEU A 95 1.78 12.17 -4.84
N VAL A 96 2.23 11.93 -6.06
CA VAL A 96 1.39 11.75 -7.25
C VAL A 96 1.73 10.40 -7.89
N PHE A 97 0.73 9.54 -8.05
CA PHE A 97 0.90 8.15 -8.43
C PHE A 97 0.34 7.89 -9.84
N PHE A 98 1.14 7.24 -10.69
CA PHE A 98 0.77 6.81 -12.03
C PHE A 98 1.07 5.34 -12.24
N TYR A 99 0.20 4.67 -12.97
CA TYR A 99 0.28 3.25 -13.28
C TYR A 99 -0.18 3.02 -14.71
N PHE A 100 0.49 2.12 -15.42
CA PHE A 100 0.04 1.68 -16.74
C PHE A 100 -1.10 0.67 -16.56
N ASP A 101 -2.34 1.10 -16.79
CA ASP A 101 -3.56 0.31 -16.57
C ASP A 101 -3.92 -0.64 -17.71
N GLY A 102 -3.02 -0.80 -18.69
CA GLY A 102 -3.14 -1.82 -19.71
C GLY A 102 -4.29 -1.54 -20.69
N LEU A 103 -4.15 -0.51 -21.52
CA LEU A 103 -4.85 -0.45 -22.80
C LEU A 103 -4.38 -1.62 -23.70
N GLY A 104 -4.82 -2.87 -23.41
CA GLY A 104 -4.39 -4.14 -24.03
C GLY A 104 -3.97 -5.24 -23.03
N ASP A 105 -3.52 -6.40 -23.52
CA ASP A 105 -3.12 -7.61 -22.75
C ASP A 105 -1.82 -7.46 -21.91
N SER A 106 -1.37 -6.24 -21.59
CA SER A 106 -0.07 -6.01 -20.92
C SER A 106 -0.25 -5.11 -19.71
N ALA A 107 -0.32 -5.71 -18.53
CA ALA A 107 -0.21 -5.03 -17.24
C ALA A 107 1.26 -5.03 -16.77
N VAL A 108 1.57 -4.22 -15.75
CA VAL A 108 2.88 -4.31 -15.06
C VAL A 108 3.01 -5.69 -14.43
N VAL A 109 4.19 -6.30 -14.53
CA VAL A 109 4.47 -7.63 -13.98
C VAL A 109 5.73 -7.54 -13.12
N TYR A 110 5.64 -7.86 -11.83
CA TYR A 110 6.79 -7.72 -10.92
C TYR A 110 8.00 -8.60 -11.31
N SER A 111 7.77 -9.69 -12.06
CA SER A 111 8.83 -10.56 -12.58
C SER A 111 9.52 -10.02 -13.83
N ASP A 112 8.98 -8.94 -14.41
CA ASP A 112 9.61 -8.13 -15.45
C ASP A 112 9.95 -6.74 -14.86
N ALA A 113 11.20 -6.59 -14.40
CA ALA A 113 11.69 -5.36 -13.79
C ALA A 113 11.52 -4.14 -14.70
N ASP A 114 11.67 -4.30 -16.02
CA ASP A 114 11.49 -3.20 -16.97
C ASP A 114 10.04 -2.71 -16.96
N SER A 115 9.06 -3.62 -16.81
CA SER A 115 7.65 -3.25 -16.69
C SER A 115 7.36 -2.45 -15.42
N VAL A 116 8.00 -2.78 -14.29
CA VAL A 116 7.83 -2.03 -13.03
C VAL A 116 8.48 -0.66 -13.14
N VAL A 117 9.71 -0.61 -13.62
CA VAL A 117 10.50 0.61 -13.77
C VAL A 117 9.86 1.56 -14.77
N HIS A 118 9.26 1.08 -15.87
CA HIS A 118 8.72 1.94 -16.91
C HIS A 118 7.20 2.12 -16.87
N GLY A 119 6.46 1.14 -16.35
CA GLY A 119 5.00 1.15 -16.25
C GLY A 119 4.43 1.79 -14.98
N THR A 120 5.28 2.29 -14.07
CA THR A 120 4.83 2.95 -12.83
C THR A 120 5.61 4.23 -12.56
N ARG A 121 4.97 5.26 -11.98
CA ARG A 121 5.67 6.47 -11.55
C ARG A 121 5.10 6.99 -10.25
N LEU A 122 6.02 7.36 -9.38
CA LEU A 122 5.76 8.15 -8.18
C LEU A 122 6.49 9.47 -8.32
N LEU A 123 5.75 10.58 -8.25
CA LEU A 123 6.31 11.92 -8.27
C LEU A 123 6.08 12.59 -6.91
N TYR A 124 7.07 13.35 -6.46
CA TYR A 124 6.89 14.30 -5.36
C TYR A 124 6.87 15.71 -5.92
N VAL A 125 5.79 16.42 -5.65
CA VAL A 125 5.58 17.82 -6.04
C VAL A 125 5.73 18.69 -4.80
N PRO A 126 6.76 19.55 -4.71
CA PRO A 126 6.94 20.47 -3.58
C PRO A 126 5.73 21.39 -3.36
N GLN A 127 5.48 21.77 -2.10
CA GLN A 127 4.33 22.62 -1.72
C GLN A 127 4.31 23.98 -2.44
N ASP A 128 5.50 24.52 -2.72
CA ASP A 128 5.70 25.82 -3.37
C ASP A 128 5.79 25.75 -4.90
N ALA A 129 5.66 24.55 -5.47
CA ALA A 129 5.62 24.39 -6.92
C ALA A 129 4.35 25.04 -7.50
N ASP A 130 4.51 25.75 -8.61
CA ASP A 130 3.39 26.27 -9.38
C ASP A 130 2.73 25.14 -10.16
N VAL A 131 1.55 24.70 -9.71
CA VAL A 131 0.85 23.54 -10.26
C VAL A 131 -0.46 23.95 -10.93
N SER A 132 -0.77 23.26 -12.02
CA SER A 132 -2.08 23.37 -12.69
C SER A 132 -2.64 21.99 -12.99
N PRO A 133 -3.98 21.83 -13.03
CA PRO A 133 -4.60 20.61 -13.53
C PRO A 133 -4.05 20.26 -14.91
N ARG A 134 -3.69 18.99 -15.10
CA ARG A 134 -3.17 18.46 -16.36
C ARG A 134 -4.20 17.55 -17.01
N THR A 135 -4.70 17.94 -18.17
CA THR A 135 -5.57 17.07 -18.98
C THR A 135 -4.80 15.85 -19.45
N ALA A 136 -5.44 14.68 -19.35
CA ALA A 136 -4.87 13.42 -19.79
C ALA A 136 -4.56 13.45 -21.30
N PRO A 137 -3.43 12.89 -21.75
CA PRO A 137 -3.08 12.82 -23.17
C PRO A 137 -4.01 11.88 -23.94
N GLU A 138 -3.96 11.96 -25.27
CA GLU A 138 -4.69 11.04 -26.15
C GLU A 138 -4.34 9.57 -25.81
N GLY A 139 -5.36 8.72 -25.78
CA GLY A 139 -5.24 7.31 -25.39
C GLY A 139 -5.58 7.06 -23.92
N VAL A 140 -5.39 8.01 -23.01
CA VAL A 140 -5.71 7.83 -21.59
C VAL A 140 -7.14 8.29 -21.30
N THR A 141 -7.95 7.39 -20.74
CA THR A 141 -9.25 7.75 -20.17
C THR A 141 -9.08 7.97 -18.68
N PRO A 142 -9.21 9.21 -18.16
CA PRO A 142 -9.03 9.46 -16.74
C PRO A 142 -10.14 8.79 -15.93
N PHE A 143 -9.77 8.17 -14.80
CA PHE A 143 -10.74 7.71 -13.81
C PHE A 143 -11.57 8.89 -13.27
N PRO A 144 -12.85 8.67 -12.89
CA PRO A 144 -13.62 9.64 -12.12
C PRO A 144 -12.87 10.18 -10.91
N ARG A 145 -12.97 11.50 -10.67
CA ARG A 145 -12.39 12.12 -9.48
C ARG A 145 -13.16 11.71 -8.23
N LEU A 146 -12.46 11.16 -7.24
CA LEU A 146 -12.97 10.86 -5.90
C LEU A 146 -12.10 11.54 -4.85
N LEU A 147 -12.70 12.42 -4.03
CA LEU A 147 -12.00 13.05 -2.91
C LEU A 147 -12.01 12.11 -1.70
N LEU A 148 -10.87 12.04 -1.01
CA LEU A 148 -10.66 11.17 0.13
C LEU A 148 -10.27 11.99 1.37
N THR A 149 -10.83 11.59 2.50
CA THR A 149 -10.31 11.93 3.83
C THR A 149 -9.66 10.69 4.44
N GLY A 150 -9.08 10.80 5.64
CA GLY A 150 -8.44 9.64 6.25
C GLY A 150 -8.49 9.61 7.77
N GLU A 151 -8.30 8.42 8.31
CA GLU A 151 -8.17 8.16 9.74
C GLU A 151 -7.01 7.22 10.03
N VAL A 152 -6.31 7.44 11.13
CA VAL A 152 -5.21 6.57 11.54
C VAL A 152 -5.81 5.29 12.11
N ILE A 153 -5.46 4.15 11.50
CA ILE A 153 -5.90 2.82 11.88
C ILE A 153 -4.71 1.94 12.28
N ALA A 154 -4.99 0.85 13.00
CA ALA A 154 -4.01 -0.22 13.17
C ALA A 154 -4.05 -1.16 11.96
N THR A 155 -2.88 -1.61 11.51
CA THR A 155 -2.72 -2.66 10.51
C THR A 155 -1.92 -3.80 11.11
N ALA A 156 -2.13 -5.00 10.59
CA ALA A 156 -1.47 -6.22 11.03
C ALA A 156 -0.77 -6.90 9.85
N PRO A 157 0.33 -7.64 10.10
CA PRO A 157 0.98 -8.41 9.06
C PRO A 157 0.01 -9.47 8.48
N ASP A 158 0.16 -9.73 7.19
CA ASP A 158 -0.53 -10.85 6.53
C ASP A 158 -0.13 -12.20 7.14
N ASN A 159 -0.98 -13.21 6.96
CA ASN A 159 -0.77 -14.54 7.53
C ASN A 159 0.58 -15.14 7.11
N THR A 160 1.14 -14.85 5.94
CA THR A 160 2.44 -15.39 5.50
C THR A 160 3.58 -14.38 5.55
N HIS A 161 3.35 -13.22 6.18
CA HIS A 161 4.35 -12.17 6.29
C HIS A 161 5.46 -12.56 7.28
N ALA A 162 6.71 -12.29 6.91
CA ALA A 162 7.90 -12.72 7.67
C ALA A 162 7.91 -12.26 9.14
N ALA A 163 7.37 -11.07 9.45
CA ALA A 163 7.26 -10.59 10.83
C ALA A 163 6.30 -11.43 11.70
N LEU A 164 5.21 -11.96 11.11
CA LEU A 164 4.28 -12.83 11.84
C LEU A 164 4.91 -14.22 12.05
N ILE A 165 5.55 -14.77 11.00
CA ILE A 165 6.32 -16.02 11.08
C ILE A 165 7.41 -15.92 12.14
N ALA A 166 8.19 -14.82 12.16
CA ALA A 166 9.25 -14.64 13.14
C ALA A 166 8.73 -14.54 14.59
N ALA A 167 7.50 -14.07 14.78
CA ALA A 167 6.90 -13.88 16.09
C ALA A 167 6.22 -15.13 16.64
N PHE A 168 5.57 -15.92 15.78
CA PHE A 168 4.72 -17.05 16.19
C PHE A 168 5.09 -18.40 15.54
N GLY A 169 5.91 -18.39 14.49
CA GLY A 169 6.35 -19.59 13.79
C GLY A 169 7.25 -20.47 14.67
N ASP A 170 6.99 -21.77 14.64
CA ASP A 170 7.92 -22.76 15.16
C ASP A 170 9.02 -23.00 14.10
N PRO A 171 10.31 -22.90 14.42
CA PRO A 171 11.38 -23.25 13.48
C PRO A 171 11.27 -24.67 12.91
N GLU A 172 10.69 -25.61 13.66
CA GLU A 172 10.46 -27.01 13.24
C GLU A 172 9.13 -27.20 12.50
N ASP A 173 8.19 -26.25 12.65
CA ASP A 173 6.94 -26.19 11.89
C ASP A 173 6.58 -24.74 11.54
N PRO A 174 7.25 -24.15 10.53
CA PRO A 174 7.06 -22.75 10.19
C PRO A 174 5.67 -22.44 9.65
N ALA A 175 4.84 -23.44 9.32
CA ALA A 175 3.46 -23.23 8.88
C ALA A 175 2.44 -23.46 10.02
N GLY A 176 2.83 -24.13 11.09
CA GLY A 176 1.94 -24.48 12.20
C GLY A 176 1.36 -23.29 12.96
N TYR A 177 1.95 -22.09 12.85
CA TYR A 177 1.36 -20.89 13.43
C TYR A 177 0.08 -20.43 12.71
N CYS A 178 -0.12 -20.82 11.45
CA CYS A 178 -1.40 -20.60 10.75
C CYS A 178 -2.56 -21.33 11.46
N ASP A 179 -2.24 -22.39 12.21
CA ASP A 179 -3.17 -23.17 13.03
C ASP A 179 -3.26 -22.69 14.49
N TYR A 180 -2.49 -21.65 14.88
CA TYR A 180 -2.33 -21.22 16.29
C TYR A 180 -2.62 -19.73 16.52
N PRO A 181 -3.64 -19.40 17.32
CA PRO A 181 -5.04 -19.84 17.28
C PRO A 181 -5.84 -18.91 16.30
N VAL A 182 -7.10 -19.10 15.85
CA VAL A 182 -8.37 -19.18 16.60
C VAL A 182 -9.50 -19.65 15.66
N THR A 183 -9.89 -20.91 15.75
CA THR A 183 -11.32 -21.25 15.61
C THR A 183 -11.85 -21.41 17.03
N ASP A 184 -12.71 -20.49 17.47
CA ASP A 184 -13.67 -20.86 18.50
C ASP A 184 -14.57 -21.91 17.83
N PRO A 185 -14.88 -23.07 18.45
CA PRO A 185 -15.78 -24.08 17.87
C PRO A 185 -17.19 -23.57 17.46
N GLY A 186 -17.48 -22.27 17.59
CA GLY A 186 -18.71 -21.61 17.15
C GLY A 186 -18.52 -20.40 16.21
N ASP A 187 -17.49 -20.39 15.35
CA ASP A 187 -17.23 -19.37 14.30
C ASP A 187 -16.90 -17.93 14.76
N ASN A 188 -16.87 -17.62 16.07
CA ASN A 188 -16.61 -16.27 16.61
C ASN A 188 -15.16 -16.01 17.08
N GLY A 189 -14.16 -16.31 16.23
CA GLY A 189 -12.73 -16.27 16.55
C GLY A 189 -11.99 -14.98 16.17
N PHE A 190 -10.68 -14.94 16.44
CA PHE A 190 -9.79 -13.83 16.06
C PHE A 190 -9.78 -13.56 14.55
N TRP A 191 -9.84 -14.61 13.72
CA TRP A 191 -9.90 -14.45 12.27
C TRP A 191 -11.19 -13.76 11.81
N GLU A 192 -12.32 -14.05 12.47
CA GLU A 192 -13.57 -13.35 12.20
C GLU A 192 -13.47 -11.88 12.66
N ALA A 193 -12.88 -11.61 13.84
CA ALA A 193 -12.64 -10.25 14.30
C ALA A 193 -11.74 -9.45 13.33
N LEU A 194 -10.69 -10.06 12.79
CA LEU A 194 -9.82 -9.46 11.78
C LEU A 194 -10.57 -9.23 10.45
N THR A 195 -11.43 -10.17 10.05
CA THR A 195 -12.24 -10.08 8.84
C THR A 195 -13.29 -8.98 8.95
N ALA A 196 -13.99 -8.90 10.09
CA ALA A 196 -14.94 -7.83 10.39
C ALA A 196 -14.25 -6.46 10.40
N TYR A 197 -13.10 -6.35 11.08
CA TYR A 197 -12.31 -5.13 11.10
C TYR A 197 -11.89 -4.69 9.69
N ARG A 198 -11.43 -5.63 8.84
CA ARG A 198 -11.13 -5.34 7.43
C ARG A 198 -12.40 -4.85 6.71
N GLY A 199 -13.52 -5.56 6.84
CA GLY A 199 -14.79 -5.19 6.21
C GLY A 199 -15.27 -3.78 6.58
N GLU A 200 -15.07 -3.34 7.82
CA GLU A 200 -15.41 -2.00 8.30
C GLU A 200 -14.60 -0.88 7.61
N HIS A 201 -13.40 -1.19 7.13
CA HIS A 201 -12.47 -0.24 6.50
C HIS A 201 -12.34 -0.46 4.97
N ALA A 202 -13.29 -1.17 4.36
CA ALA A 202 -13.30 -1.37 2.91
C ALA A 202 -13.91 -0.15 2.17
N PRO A 203 -13.45 0.16 0.94
CA PRO A 203 -12.28 -0.40 0.27
C PRO A 203 -10.97 0.12 0.87
N HIS A 204 -9.91 -0.65 0.70
CA HIS A 204 -8.68 -0.53 1.47
C HIS A 204 -7.64 0.38 0.82
N HIS A 205 -7.97 1.66 0.63
CA HIS A 205 -6.96 2.66 0.30
C HIS A 205 -6.20 3.05 1.56
N GLN A 206 -4.86 3.10 1.53
CA GLN A 206 -4.08 3.49 2.70
C GLN A 206 -2.69 4.03 2.38
N ILE A 207 -2.13 4.76 3.36
CA ILE A 207 -0.74 5.23 3.39
C ILE A 207 -0.04 4.63 4.61
N GLY A 208 1.12 4.00 4.40
CA GLY A 208 1.86 3.33 5.46
C GLY A 208 1.26 2.00 5.95
N GLY A 209 1.74 1.54 7.11
CA GLY A 209 1.33 0.28 7.74
C GLY A 209 1.80 -0.99 7.03
N TYR A 210 1.10 -2.09 7.29
CA TYR A 210 1.18 -3.32 6.51
C TYR A 210 0.24 -3.27 5.32
N ALA A 211 0.65 -3.91 4.22
CA ALA A 211 -0.23 -4.17 3.09
C ALA A 211 -1.39 -5.07 3.53
N LEU A 212 -2.52 -4.93 2.84
CA LEU A 212 -3.57 -5.93 2.83
C LEU A 212 -3.54 -6.71 1.51
N PRO A 213 -2.60 -7.67 1.37
CA PRO A 213 -2.39 -8.39 0.11
C PRO A 213 -3.63 -9.19 -0.30
N VAL A 214 -3.70 -9.52 -1.59
CA VAL A 214 -4.72 -10.42 -2.15
C VAL A 214 -4.17 -11.85 -2.22
N GLN A 215 -2.91 -12.01 -2.59
CA GLN A 215 -2.29 -13.32 -2.81
C GLN A 215 -1.28 -13.69 -1.72
N GLY A 216 -0.41 -12.75 -1.35
CA GLY A 216 0.61 -12.92 -0.31
C GLY A 216 1.43 -11.64 -0.12
N PRO A 217 2.42 -11.63 0.79
CA PRO A 217 3.25 -10.47 1.08
C PRO A 217 3.77 -9.81 -0.19
N VAL A 218 3.65 -8.48 -0.25
CA VAL A 218 3.97 -7.69 -1.45
C VAL A 218 5.46 -7.33 -1.50
N GLU A 219 6.13 -7.33 -0.35
CA GLU A 219 7.52 -6.96 -0.21
C GLU A 219 8.48 -7.87 -0.99
N PRO A 220 8.31 -9.22 -1.00
CA PRO A 220 9.10 -10.10 -1.87
C PRO A 220 8.96 -9.78 -3.36
N GLU A 221 7.75 -9.48 -3.85
CA GLU A 221 7.52 -9.11 -5.26
C GLU A 221 8.19 -7.78 -5.61
N GLY A 222 8.07 -6.78 -4.72
CA GLY A 222 8.75 -5.49 -4.86
C GLY A 222 10.28 -5.62 -4.84
N ALA A 223 10.81 -6.51 -4.01
CA ALA A 223 12.25 -6.80 -3.95
C ALA A 223 12.73 -7.54 -5.20
N GLN A 224 11.91 -8.44 -5.77
CA GLN A 224 12.22 -9.10 -7.04
C GLN A 224 12.30 -8.12 -8.20
N ALA A 225 11.41 -7.12 -8.25
CA ALA A 225 11.47 -6.08 -9.28
C ALA A 225 12.77 -5.23 -9.19
N LEU A 226 13.29 -5.00 -7.98
CA LEU A 226 14.53 -4.24 -7.77
C LEU A 226 15.80 -5.09 -7.96
N LEU A 227 15.73 -6.40 -7.70
CA LEU A 227 16.83 -7.36 -7.83
C LEU A 227 16.36 -8.57 -8.67
N PRO A 228 16.27 -8.43 -10.01
CA PRO A 228 15.70 -9.45 -10.89
C PRO A 228 16.61 -10.66 -11.13
N ASP A 229 17.90 -10.55 -10.79
CA ASP A 229 18.89 -11.59 -11.06
C ASP A 229 18.52 -12.95 -10.42
N PRO A 230 18.66 -14.08 -11.14
CA PRO A 230 18.42 -15.40 -10.58
C PRO A 230 19.63 -15.92 -9.78
N GLY A 231 19.39 -16.66 -8.70
CA GLY A 231 20.41 -17.43 -7.97
C GLY A 231 20.37 -17.28 -6.45
N GLU A 232 20.94 -18.24 -5.70
CA GLU A 232 20.83 -18.31 -4.23
C GLU A 232 21.37 -17.06 -3.51
N GLN A 233 22.46 -16.47 -3.99
CA GLN A 233 23.00 -15.22 -3.41
C GLN A 233 22.04 -14.04 -3.66
N ALA A 234 21.37 -14.02 -4.81
CA ALA A 234 20.34 -13.04 -5.12
C ALA A 234 19.09 -13.27 -4.27
N ASP A 235 18.74 -14.51 -3.93
CA ASP A 235 17.62 -14.83 -3.02
C ASP A 235 17.85 -14.27 -1.61
N ALA A 236 19.06 -14.44 -1.06
CA ALA A 236 19.40 -13.87 0.24
C ALA A 236 19.32 -12.33 0.23
N ALA A 237 19.86 -11.68 -0.81
CA ALA A 237 19.79 -10.23 -0.97
C ALA A 237 18.35 -9.73 -1.18
N ARG A 238 17.51 -10.47 -1.93
CA ARG A 238 16.08 -10.17 -2.09
C ARG A 238 15.33 -10.25 -0.77
N ASN A 239 15.57 -11.28 0.03
CA ASN A 239 14.93 -11.43 1.34
C ASN A 239 15.34 -10.31 2.29
N GLU A 240 16.62 -9.92 2.28
CA GLU A 240 17.10 -8.76 3.04
C GLU A 240 16.41 -7.47 2.58
N LEU A 241 16.35 -7.23 1.26
CA LEU A 241 15.69 -6.05 0.69
C LEU A 241 14.18 -6.03 1.02
N ALA A 242 13.49 -7.16 0.89
CA ALA A 242 12.07 -7.29 1.22
C ALA A 242 11.81 -6.90 2.68
N SER A 243 12.69 -7.28 3.62
CA SER A 243 12.56 -6.90 5.03
C SER A 243 12.73 -5.39 5.30
N GLN A 244 13.34 -4.66 4.36
CA GLN A 244 13.57 -3.21 4.46
C GLN A 244 12.47 -2.38 3.76
N LEU A 245 11.68 -3.01 2.89
CA LEU A 245 10.57 -2.36 2.20
C LEU A 245 9.44 -2.05 3.19
N ALA A 246 8.84 -0.89 3.02
CA ALA A 246 7.62 -0.49 3.68
C ALA A 246 6.59 -0.10 2.61
N VAL A 247 5.32 -0.41 2.86
CA VAL A 247 4.22 0.12 2.06
C VAL A 247 4.21 1.64 2.20
N LEU A 248 4.31 2.33 1.07
CA LEU A 248 4.10 3.75 0.97
C LEU A 248 2.63 4.05 0.74
N ALA A 249 2.04 3.43 -0.28
CA ALA A 249 0.65 3.62 -0.65
C ALA A 249 0.05 2.32 -1.18
N GLN A 250 -1.21 2.10 -0.86
CA GLN A 250 -2.04 1.04 -1.39
C GLN A 250 -3.34 1.65 -1.92
N PHE A 251 -3.71 1.28 -3.14
CA PHE A 251 -4.96 1.72 -3.76
C PHE A 251 -5.77 0.50 -4.19
N ASP A 252 -6.95 0.35 -3.59
CA ASP A 252 -7.86 -0.77 -3.83
C ASP A 252 -8.69 -0.55 -5.11
N SER A 253 -9.32 -1.61 -5.59
CA SER A 253 -10.44 -1.47 -6.53
C SER A 253 -11.59 -0.74 -5.83
N ASP A 254 -12.16 0.27 -6.47
CA ASP A 254 -13.22 1.10 -5.89
C ASP A 254 -14.18 1.58 -6.98
N ALA A 255 -15.41 1.06 -6.94
CA ALA A 255 -16.44 1.41 -7.90
C ALA A 255 -16.78 2.91 -7.91
N ARG A 256 -16.52 3.65 -6.81
CA ARG A 256 -16.79 5.10 -6.73
C ARG A 256 -15.79 5.92 -7.54
N SER A 257 -14.55 5.45 -7.66
CA SER A 257 -13.53 6.05 -8.53
C SER A 257 -13.49 5.41 -9.92
N GLY A 258 -14.27 4.34 -10.16
CA GLY A 258 -14.23 3.57 -11.40
C GLY A 258 -12.97 2.73 -11.58
N MET A 259 -12.16 2.58 -10.52
CA MET A 259 -10.93 1.78 -10.55
C MET A 259 -11.26 0.30 -10.31
N SER A 260 -10.75 -0.55 -11.21
CA SER A 260 -10.89 -2.00 -11.13
C SER A 260 -9.58 -2.64 -11.57
N TRP A 261 -8.86 -3.25 -10.64
CA TRP A 261 -7.54 -3.83 -10.89
C TRP A 261 -7.67 -5.35 -11.04
N GLY A 262 -7.76 -5.86 -12.27
CA GLY A 262 -8.07 -7.28 -12.49
C GLY A 262 -9.41 -7.68 -11.84
N ASP A 263 -9.42 -8.82 -11.16
CA ASP A 263 -10.57 -9.26 -10.33
C ASP A 263 -10.40 -8.76 -8.88
N ALA A 264 -10.98 -7.59 -8.59
CA ALA A 264 -10.98 -6.96 -7.27
C ALA A 264 -9.59 -6.79 -6.61
N GLY A 265 -8.57 -6.51 -7.42
CA GLY A 265 -7.19 -6.37 -6.98
C GLY A 265 -6.85 -5.02 -6.35
N ARG A 266 -5.58 -4.85 -6.02
CA ARG A 266 -4.99 -3.64 -5.41
C ARG A 266 -3.61 -3.34 -5.96
N LEU A 267 -3.27 -2.06 -6.00
CA LEU A 267 -1.96 -1.56 -6.36
C LEU A 267 -1.14 -1.23 -5.10
N TYR A 268 0.15 -1.56 -5.08
CA TYR A 268 1.03 -1.34 -3.93
C TYR A 268 2.33 -0.64 -4.35
N TRP A 269 2.54 0.58 -3.87
CA TRP A 269 3.84 1.24 -3.91
C TRP A 269 4.58 0.98 -2.62
N MET A 270 5.84 0.58 -2.75
CA MET A 270 6.73 0.28 -1.63
C MET A 270 8.06 0.99 -1.81
N THR A 271 8.74 1.28 -0.72
CA THR A 271 10.09 1.83 -0.75
C THR A 271 10.76 1.61 0.60
N ARG A 272 12.07 1.83 0.69
CA ARG A 272 12.77 1.75 1.96
C ARG A 272 12.52 3.02 2.76
N ARG A 273 12.41 2.90 4.08
CA ARG A 273 12.25 4.07 4.98
C ARG A 273 13.38 5.09 4.81
N GLU A 274 14.60 4.63 4.51
CA GLU A 274 15.76 5.49 4.25
C GLU A 274 15.65 6.28 2.93
N ASP A 275 14.98 5.73 1.91
CA ASP A 275 14.73 6.43 0.65
C ASP A 275 13.67 7.51 0.86
N LEU A 276 12.60 7.22 1.61
CA LEU A 276 11.59 8.20 2.00
C LEU A 276 12.20 9.35 2.82
N ALA A 277 13.01 9.03 3.83
CA ALA A 277 13.68 10.03 4.64
C ALA A 277 14.64 10.93 3.83
N ALA A 278 15.20 10.40 2.74
CA ALA A 278 16.06 11.13 1.83
C ALA A 278 15.33 11.78 0.65
N GLY A 279 13.99 11.64 0.56
CA GLY A 279 13.19 12.16 -0.55
C GLY A 279 13.46 11.49 -1.91
N ARG A 280 13.97 10.26 -1.91
CA ARG A 280 14.29 9.47 -3.11
C ARG A 280 13.08 8.67 -3.60
N PHE A 281 12.04 9.38 -4.02
CA PHE A 281 10.78 8.78 -4.46
C PHE A 281 10.91 7.97 -5.76
N ASP A 282 11.95 8.24 -6.55
CA ASP A 282 12.33 7.49 -7.75
C ASP A 282 12.86 6.08 -7.44
N GLN A 283 13.19 5.79 -6.17
CA GLN A 283 13.62 4.46 -5.71
C GLN A 283 12.43 3.60 -5.22
N ALA A 284 11.19 4.08 -5.38
CA ALA A 284 10.02 3.29 -5.07
C ALA A 284 9.88 2.11 -6.05
N THR A 285 9.50 0.95 -5.52
CA THR A 285 9.10 -0.23 -6.27
C THR A 285 7.59 -0.41 -6.21
N PHE A 286 7.08 -1.36 -6.98
CA PHE A 286 5.66 -1.57 -7.15
C PHE A 286 5.34 -3.03 -7.38
N THR A 287 4.17 -3.45 -6.90
CA THR A 287 3.47 -4.62 -7.39
C THR A 287 1.96 -4.37 -7.36
N TRP A 288 1.20 -5.27 -7.95
CA TRP A 288 -0.25 -5.33 -7.80
C TRP A 288 -0.69 -6.79 -7.79
N GLN A 289 -1.81 -7.07 -7.12
CA GLN A 289 -2.34 -8.42 -6.98
C GLN A 289 -3.85 -8.37 -7.18
N CYS A 290 -4.43 -9.43 -7.74
CA CYS A 290 -5.87 -9.67 -7.84
C CYS A 290 -6.19 -11.15 -7.56
N GLU A 291 -7.47 -11.46 -7.44
CA GLU A 291 -7.97 -12.84 -7.23
C GLU A 291 -7.71 -13.76 -8.44
#